data_AF-A0A7C2Q292-F1
#
_entry.id   AF-A0A7C2Q292-F1
#
_cell.length_a   1.000
_cell.length_b   1.000
_cell.length_c   1.000
_cell.angle_alpha   90.00
_cell.angle_beta   90.00
_cell.angle_gamma   90.00
#
_symmetry.space_group_name_H-M   'P 1'
#
loop_
_entity.id
_entity.type
_entity.pdbx_description
1 polymer ?
#
loop_
_entity_poly.entity_id
_entity_poly.type
_entity_poly.pdbx_seq_one_letter_code
_entity_poly.pdbx_strand_id
1 'polypeptide(L)' 'MRDPSRLRDDFPTLSRRRWDGKPLIYFDNAATSLKPRQVIDAVRRYYEDYSAN' A
#
# COMPACT_ATOMS: atom_id res chain seq x y z
N MET A 1 14.61 -13.24 11.12
CA MET A 1 14.58 -11.76 11.06
C MET A 1 13.92 -11.36 9.75
N ARG A 2 12.96 -10.41 9.75
CA ARG A 2 12.27 -9.96 8.52
C ARG A 2 13.09 -8.87 7.83
N ASP A 3 13.21 -8.92 6.50
CA ASP A 3 13.91 -7.91 5.69
C ASP A 3 12.98 -6.72 5.39
N PRO A 4 13.29 -5.50 5.88
CA PRO A 4 12.48 -4.32 5.63
C PRO A 4 12.37 -3.96 4.14
N SER A 5 13.38 -4.26 3.34
CA SER A 5 13.39 -3.96 1.89
C SER A 5 12.29 -4.75 1.19
N ARG A 6 12.18 -6.04 1.49
CA ARG A 6 11.14 -6.94 0.94
C ARG A 6 9.74 -6.54 1.42
N LEU A 7 9.61 -6.04 2.65
CA LEU A 7 8.32 -5.56 3.15
C LEU A 7 7.84 -4.29 2.45
N ARG A 8 8.75 -3.44 1.95
CA ARG A 8 8.36 -2.20 1.24
C ARG A 8 7.69 -2.49 -0.10
N ASP A 9 8.02 -3.60 -0.74
CA ASP A 9 7.46 -4.00 -2.05
C ASP A 9 5.95 -4.28 -1.97
N ASP A 10 5.45 -4.65 -0.79
CA ASP A 10 4.02 -4.83 -0.54
C ASP A 10 3.25 -3.51 -0.54
N PHE A 11 3.90 -2.36 -0.35
CA PHE A 11 3.25 -1.05 -0.27
C PHE A 11 3.42 -0.28 -1.61
N PRO A 12 2.47 -0.41 -2.56
CA PRO A 12 2.62 0.18 -3.90
C PRO A 12 2.80 1.71 -3.87
N THR A 13 2.24 2.39 -2.86
CA THR A 13 2.39 3.85 -2.69
C THR A 13 3.85 4.26 -2.53
N LEU A 14 4.69 3.45 -1.87
CA LEU A 14 6.11 3.76 -1.65
C LEU A 14 6.95 3.65 -2.93
N SER A 15 6.46 2.99 -3.97
CA SER A 15 7.12 2.92 -5.28
C SER A 15 6.90 4.18 -6.12
N ARG A 16 6.01 5.09 -5.70
CA ARG A 16 5.72 6.32 -6.44
C ARG A 16 6.81 7.37 -6.26
N ARG A 17 7.05 8.11 -7.34
CA ARG A 17 7.86 9.34 -7.35
C ARG A 17 6.94 10.52 -7.05
N ARG A 18 7.47 11.51 -6.33
CA ARG A 18 6.83 12.82 -6.19
C ARG A 18 6.86 13.57 -7.52
N TRP A 19 6.07 14.64 -7.62
CA TRP A 19 6.04 15.52 -8.80
C TRP A 19 7.40 16.15 -9.14
N ASP A 20 8.26 16.33 -8.13
CA ASP A 20 9.64 16.82 -8.29
C ASP A 20 10.67 15.71 -8.54
N GLY A 21 10.23 14.49 -8.89
CA GLY A 21 11.08 13.35 -9.23
C GLY A 21 11.75 12.65 -8.03
N LYS A 22 11.57 13.16 -6.80
CA LYS A 22 12.15 12.58 -5.59
C LYS A 22 11.38 11.33 -5.13
N PRO A 23 12.04 10.36 -4.48
CA PRO A 23 11.35 9.21 -3.89
C PRO A 23 10.38 9.68 -2.80
N LEU A 24 9.27 8.95 -2.65
CA LEU A 24 8.33 9.21 -1.57
C LEU A 24 8.88 8.68 -0.23
N ILE A 25 8.95 9.57 0.75
CA ILE A 25 9.25 9.24 2.15
C ILE A 25 7.99 9.56 2.96
N TYR A 26 7.43 8.56 3.61
CA TYR A 26 6.18 8.68 4.37
C TYR A 26 6.46 8.44 5.87
N PHE A 27 6.41 9.51 6.65
CA PHE A 27 6.63 9.48 8.12
C PHE A 27 5.38 9.82 8.93
N ASP A 28 4.24 10.02 8.29
CA ASP A 28 2.98 10.38 8.95
C ASP A 28 2.09 9.16 9.26
N ASN A 29 2.71 8.07 9.72
CA ASN A 29 2.00 6.82 10.00
C ASN A 29 0.99 6.95 11.16
N ALA A 30 1.17 7.95 12.03
CA ALA A 30 0.31 8.21 13.17
C ALA A 30 -1.05 8.80 12.75
N ALA A 31 -1.09 9.58 11.68
CA ALA A 31 -2.35 10.08 11.13
C ALA A 31 -3.08 8.99 10.34
N THR A 32 -2.37 8.24 9.49
CA THR A 32 -2.92 7.08 8.79
C THR A 32 -1.82 6.14 8.31
N SER A 33 -2.13 4.87 8.14
CA SER A 33 -1.16 3.89 7.63
C SER A 33 -1.44 3.54 6.18
N LEU A 34 -0.37 3.46 5.38
CA LEU A 34 -0.40 2.94 4.02
C LEU A 34 -0.91 1.49 4.01
N LYS A 35 -1.58 1.10 2.91
CA LYS A 35 -2.15 -0.25 2.78
C LYS A 35 -1.23 -1.13 1.94
N PRO A 36 -0.87 -2.33 2.42
CA PRO A 36 -0.16 -3.30 1.60
C PRO A 36 -1.10 -3.90 0.55
N ARG A 37 -0.54 -4.49 -0.50
CA ARG A 37 -1.29 -5.00 -1.66
C ARG A 37 -2.32 -6.06 -1.28
N GLN A 38 -1.97 -6.92 -0.34
CA GLN A 38 -2.82 -7.97 0.20
C GLN A 38 -4.15 -7.42 0.76
N VAL A 39 -4.11 -6.25 1.43
CA VAL A 39 -5.32 -5.59 1.95
C VAL A 39 -6.14 -4.98 0.81
N ILE A 40 -5.47 -4.34 -0.14
CA ILE A 40 -6.11 -3.75 -1.32
C ILE A 40 -6.83 -4.84 -2.13
N ASP A 41 -6.16 -5.94 -2.40
CA ASP A 41 -6.69 -7.07 -3.18
C ASP A 41 -7.86 -7.75 -2.46
N ALA A 42 -7.81 -7.88 -1.13
CA ALA A 42 -8.92 -8.44 -0.36
C ALA A 42 -10.18 -7.57 -0.46
N VAL A 43 -10.04 -6.24 -0.35
CA VAL A 43 -11.16 -5.29 -0.51
C VAL A 43 -11.65 -5.29 -1.95
N ARG A 44 -10.74 -5.29 -2.93
CA ARG A 44 -11.10 -5.36 -4.35
C ARG A 44 -11.91 -6.61 -4.64
N ARG A 45 -11.42 -7.77 -4.22
CA ARG A 45 -12.10 -9.05 -4.37
C ARG A 45 -13.46 -9.07 -3.69
N TYR A 46 -13.59 -8.46 -2.52
CA TYR A 46 -14.90 -8.32 -1.87
C TYR A 46 -15.91 -7.60 -2.77
N TYR A 47 -15.52 -6.47 -3.37
CA TYR A 47 -16.41 -5.73 -4.28
C TYR A 47 -16.61 -6.40 -5.65
N GLU A 48 -15.66 -7.19 -6.12
CA GLU A 48 -15.73 -7.88 -7.43
C GLU A 48 -16.56 -9.17 -7.34
N ASP A 49 -16.35 -10.00 -6.32
CA ASP A 49 -16.88 -11.36 -6.25
C ASP A 49 -18.18 -11.47 -5.44
N TYR A 50 -18.48 -10.50 -4.58
CA TYR A 50 -19.63 -10.57 -3.68
C TYR A 50 -20.69 -9.53 -4.07
N SER A 51 -21.75 -10.00 -4.72
CA SER A 51 -23.01 -9.27 -4.88
C SER A 51 -23.67 -9.13 -3.51
N ALA A 52 -23.78 -7.91 -2.98
CA ALA A 52 -24.55 -7.60 -1.78
C ALA A 52 -26.07 -7.49 -2.06
N ASN A 53 -26.58 -8.34 -2.95
CA ASN A 53 -27.98 -8.39 -3.37
C ASN A 53 -28.37 -9.83 -3.69
#